data_AF-A0AA38IAD8-F1
#
_entry.id   AF-A0AA38IAD8-F1
#
_cell.length_a   1.000
_cell.length_b   1.000
_cell.length_c   1.000
_cell.angle_alpha   90.00
_cell.angle_beta   90.00
_cell.angle_gamma   90.00
#
_symmetry.space_group_name_H-M   'P 1'
#
loop_
_entity.id
_entity.type
_entity.pdbx_description
1 polymer ?
#
loop_
_entity_poly.entity_id
_entity_poly.type
_entity_poly.pdbx_seq_one_letter_code
_entity_poly.pdbx_strand_id
1 'polypeptide(L)'
;MHEFCAGEHGGTHFDAPYHFNKEGWKVPDVPITRLVAKSATIDLRRTETKSLASKHLENWKRQKGVFHTNTFLIIKFGWSKYWNNRNQYIGIDVNGNIDFPGVSTAGRNLDCQFWEHCGSWSGCCQCGS
;
A
#
# COMPACT_ATOMS: atom_id res chain seq x y z
N MET A 1 13.70 29.49 -14.32
CA MET A 1 13.98 28.05 -14.14
C MET A 1 13.77 27.75 -12.68
N HIS A 2 13.03 26.71 -12.33
CA HIS A 2 12.80 26.33 -10.94
C HIS A 2 13.63 25.09 -10.63
N GLU A 3 14.24 25.06 -9.45
CA GLU A 3 14.94 23.90 -8.89
C GLU A 3 14.15 23.35 -7.71
N PHE A 4 14.26 22.06 -7.46
CA PHE A 4 13.48 21.33 -6.46
C PHE A 4 14.30 20.21 -5.83
N CYS A 5 14.11 20.01 -4.52
CA CYS A 5 14.70 18.91 -3.76
C CYS A 5 13.61 18.23 -2.93
N ALA A 6 13.60 16.89 -2.90
CA ALA A 6 12.76 16.09 -2.02
C ALA A 6 13.43 14.75 -1.71
N GLY A 7 12.96 14.09 -0.65
CA GLY A 7 13.29 12.69 -0.39
C GLY A 7 12.56 11.74 -1.35
N GLU A 8 13.06 10.51 -1.46
CA GLU A 8 12.49 9.45 -2.31
C GLU A 8 11.07 9.05 -1.85
N HIS A 9 10.78 9.15 -0.55
CA HIS A 9 9.50 8.80 0.07
C HIS A 9 8.60 10.03 0.27
N GLY A 10 8.36 10.77 -0.82
CA GLY A 10 7.54 11.98 -0.83
C GLY A 10 6.26 11.83 -1.63
N GLY A 11 5.11 12.15 -1.04
CA GLY A 11 3.82 12.11 -1.75
C GLY A 11 3.46 10.71 -2.26
N THR A 12 2.86 10.63 -3.46
CA THR A 12 2.70 9.36 -4.18
C THR A 12 4.04 8.93 -4.75
N HIS A 13 4.59 7.83 -4.24
CA HIS A 13 5.93 7.34 -4.57
C HIS A 13 5.93 5.83 -4.79
N PHE A 14 7.10 5.29 -5.14
CA PHE A 14 7.34 3.87 -5.39
C PHE A 14 8.47 3.37 -4.49
N ASP A 15 8.21 2.34 -3.71
CA ASP A 15 9.21 1.66 -2.88
C ASP A 15 9.77 0.44 -3.63
N ALA A 16 11.04 0.49 -4.01
CA ALA A 16 11.71 -0.66 -4.59
C ALA A 16 12.03 -1.73 -3.52
N PRO A 17 12.16 -3.02 -3.86
CA PRO A 17 12.44 -4.08 -2.89
C PRO A 17 13.68 -3.83 -2.01
N TYR A 18 14.70 -3.16 -2.56
CA TYR A 18 15.90 -2.77 -1.81
C TYR A 18 15.61 -1.98 -0.53
N HIS A 19 14.48 -1.27 -0.48
CA HIS A 19 14.09 -0.43 0.65
C HIS A 19 13.99 -1.19 1.99
N PHE A 20 13.58 -2.47 1.95
CA PHE A 20 13.51 -3.34 3.13
C PHE A 20 14.34 -4.63 3.00
N ASN A 21 14.81 -4.98 1.81
CA ASN A 21 15.62 -6.17 1.56
C ASN A 21 16.91 -5.81 0.83
N LYS A 22 18.07 -5.94 1.49
CA LYS A 22 19.38 -5.58 0.89
C LYS A 22 19.75 -6.37 -0.38
N GLU A 23 19.12 -7.52 -0.60
CA GLU A 23 19.32 -8.33 -1.82
C GLU A 23 18.30 -8.01 -2.92
N GLY A 24 17.32 -7.15 -2.63
CA GLY A 24 16.29 -6.74 -3.57
C GLY A 24 16.76 -5.73 -4.62
N TRP A 25 15.95 -5.56 -5.67
CA TRP A 25 16.21 -4.56 -6.71
C TRP A 25 16.17 -3.13 -6.18
N LYS A 26 17.13 -2.32 -6.60
CA LYS A 26 17.03 -0.86 -6.50
C LYS A 26 16.10 -0.36 -7.61
N VAL A 27 15.65 0.89 -7.50
CA VAL A 27 14.76 1.53 -8.49
C VAL A 27 15.17 1.27 -9.96
N PRO A 28 16.44 1.50 -10.39
CA PRO A 28 16.83 1.29 -11.79
C PRO A 28 16.86 -0.18 -12.22
N ASP A 29 16.90 -1.12 -11.27
CA ASP A 29 17.02 -2.55 -11.53
C ASP A 29 15.65 -3.25 -11.62
N VAL A 30 14.56 -2.55 -11.27
CA VAL A 30 13.21 -3.12 -11.33
C VAL A 30 12.80 -3.32 -12.80
N PRO A 31 12.45 -4.55 -13.23
CA PRO A 31 12.00 -4.78 -14.60
C PRO A 31 10.74 -3.98 -14.92
N ILE A 32 10.73 -3.29 -16.07
CA ILE A 32 9.58 -2.48 -16.51
C ILE A 32 8.28 -3.29 -16.62
N THR A 33 8.39 -4.59 -16.92
CA THR A 33 7.27 -5.53 -16.99
C THR A 33 6.55 -5.73 -15.66
N ARG A 34 7.17 -5.33 -14.54
CA ARG A 34 6.59 -5.34 -13.19
C ARG A 34 5.94 -4.02 -12.80
N LEU A 35 6.20 -2.95 -13.55
CA LEU A 35 5.61 -1.64 -13.30
C LEU A 35 4.24 -1.47 -13.98
N VAL A 36 3.85 -2.41 -14.86
CA VAL A 36 2.56 -2.40 -15.55
C VAL A 36 1.87 -3.76 -15.39
N ALA A 37 0.71 -3.75 -14.74
CA ALA A 37 -0.02 -4.96 -14.42
C ALA A 37 -1.51 -4.67 -14.17
N LYS A 38 -2.32 -5.72 -14.13
CA LYS A 38 -3.72 -5.61 -13.69
C LYS A 38 -3.76 -5.25 -12.21
N SER A 39 -4.84 -4.61 -11.78
CA SER A 39 -5.05 -4.32 -10.35
C SER A 39 -6.30 -5.00 -9.81
N ALA A 40 -6.20 -5.53 -8.59
CA ALA A 40 -7.33 -5.86 -7.76
C ALA A 40 -7.56 -4.73 -6.74
N THR A 41 -8.75 -4.16 -6.73
CA THR A 41 -9.09 -3.07 -5.81
C THR A 41 -9.99 -3.57 -4.69
N ILE A 42 -9.57 -3.33 -3.45
CA ILE A 42 -10.37 -3.57 -2.24
C ILE A 42 -10.81 -2.21 -1.70
N ASP A 43 -12.13 -1.99 -1.70
CA ASP A 43 -12.73 -0.74 -1.24
C ASP A 43 -13.24 -0.86 0.19
N LEU A 44 -12.54 -0.20 1.12
CA LEU A 44 -12.85 -0.16 2.55
C LEU A 44 -13.37 1.22 2.98
N ARG A 45 -13.73 2.11 2.04
CA ARG A 45 -14.22 3.46 2.39
C ARG A 45 -15.52 3.45 3.19
N ARG A 46 -16.31 2.39 3.08
CA ARG A 46 -17.61 2.20 3.75
C ARG A 46 -17.51 1.33 4.99
N THR A 47 -16.31 0.92 5.39
CA THR A 47 -16.10 0.12 6.59
C THR A 47 -15.48 1.00 7.67
N GLU A 48 -15.83 0.73 8.94
CA GLU A 48 -15.23 1.39 10.10
C GLU A 48 -13.79 0.90 10.38
N THR A 49 -13.23 0.05 9.52
CA THR A 49 -11.91 -0.54 9.76
C THR A 49 -10.79 0.30 9.17
N LYS A 50 -9.75 0.50 9.98
CA LYS A 50 -8.47 1.05 9.54
C LYS A 50 -7.48 -0.05 9.10
N SER A 51 -7.90 -1.31 9.02
CA SER A 51 -6.96 -2.40 8.76
C SER A 51 -7.45 -3.35 7.67
N LEU A 52 -6.62 -3.56 6.64
CA LEU A 52 -6.82 -4.66 5.71
C LEU A 52 -6.47 -5.98 6.42
N ALA A 53 -7.48 -6.77 6.74
CA ALA A 53 -7.37 -8.14 7.22
C ALA A 53 -7.69 -9.18 6.13
N SER A 54 -7.24 -10.41 6.40
CA SER A 54 -7.52 -11.64 5.66
C SER A 54 -8.93 -11.77 5.09
N LYS A 55 -9.94 -11.52 5.93
CA LYS A 55 -11.35 -11.62 5.55
C LYS A 55 -11.72 -10.72 4.37
N HIS A 56 -11.08 -9.57 4.21
CA HIS A 56 -11.37 -8.67 3.09
C HIS A 56 -10.86 -9.26 1.77
N LEU A 57 -9.74 -9.97 1.80
CA LEU A 57 -9.17 -10.68 0.65
C LEU A 57 -10.07 -11.83 0.24
N GLU A 58 -10.49 -12.63 1.21
CA GLU A 58 -11.40 -13.74 0.98
C GLU A 58 -12.75 -13.28 0.46
N ASN A 59 -13.28 -12.18 0.99
CA ASN A 59 -14.52 -11.58 0.48
C ASN A 59 -14.36 -11.10 -0.96
N TRP A 60 -13.23 -10.45 -1.28
CA TRP A 60 -12.94 -10.03 -2.65
C TRP A 60 -12.85 -11.25 -3.58
N LYS A 61 -12.15 -12.32 -3.16
CA LYS A 61 -12.02 -13.55 -3.95
C LYS A 61 -13.38 -14.18 -4.25
N ARG A 62 -14.27 -14.27 -3.25
CA ARG A 62 -15.63 -14.79 -3.46
C ARG A 62 -16.47 -13.97 -4.43
N GLN A 63 -16.21 -12.67 -4.55
CA GLN A 63 -16.98 -11.78 -5.42
C GLN A 63 -16.38 -11.62 -6.82
N LYS A 64 -15.05 -11.71 -6.95
CA LYS A 64 -14.30 -11.36 -8.17
C LYS A 64 -13.48 -12.50 -8.76
N GLY A 65 -13.29 -13.60 -8.03
CA GLY A 65 -12.48 -14.74 -8.44
C GLY A 65 -11.09 -14.75 -7.82
N VAL A 66 -10.11 -15.34 -8.49
CA VAL A 66 -8.74 -15.46 -7.97
C VAL A 66 -7.90 -14.22 -8.30
N PHE A 67 -6.85 -13.98 -7.52
CA PHE A 67 -5.80 -13.06 -7.95
C PHE A 67 -4.95 -13.72 -9.04
N HIS A 68 -4.64 -12.97 -10.09
CA HIS A 68 -3.71 -13.42 -11.11
C HIS A 68 -2.27 -13.08 -10.70
N THR A 69 -1.31 -13.86 -11.19
CA THR A 69 0.11 -13.53 -11.06
C THR A 69 0.39 -12.14 -11.63
N ASN A 70 1.29 -11.39 -10.99
CA ASN A 70 1.57 -10.00 -11.34
C ASN A 70 0.27 -9.16 -11.31
N THR A 71 -0.34 -9.03 -10.12
CA THR A 71 -1.48 -8.14 -9.88
C THR A 71 -1.12 -7.12 -8.81
N PHE A 72 -1.41 -5.85 -9.06
CA PHE A 72 -1.37 -4.79 -8.05
C PHE A 72 -2.56 -4.91 -7.10
N LEU A 73 -2.31 -5.02 -5.79
CA LEU A 73 -3.38 -4.81 -4.83
C LEU A 73 -3.47 -3.32 -4.47
N ILE A 74 -4.64 -2.73 -4.74
CA ILE A 74 -4.95 -1.34 -4.37
C ILE A 74 -5.98 -1.33 -3.26
N ILE A 75 -5.66 -0.68 -2.14
CA ILE A 75 -6.56 -0.60 -0.98
C ILE A 75 -7.09 0.83 -0.86
N LYS A 76 -8.41 0.97 -0.85
CA LYS A 76 -9.07 2.27 -0.73
C LYS A 76 -9.68 2.43 0.65
N PHE A 77 -8.96 3.08 1.55
CA PHE A 77 -9.49 3.52 2.85
C PHE A 77 -10.22 4.87 2.78
N GLY A 78 -10.07 5.62 1.68
CA GLY A 78 -10.61 6.98 1.57
C GLY A 78 -9.79 8.03 2.34
N TRP A 79 -8.57 7.66 2.74
CA TRP A 79 -7.67 8.49 3.55
C TRP A 79 -7.14 9.73 2.82
N SER A 80 -7.12 9.71 1.48
CA SER A 80 -6.67 10.83 0.64
C SER A 80 -7.44 12.13 0.88
N LYS A 81 -8.67 12.06 1.43
CA LYS A 81 -9.44 13.26 1.82
C LYS A 81 -8.72 14.14 2.86
N TYR A 82 -7.77 13.57 3.62
CA TYR A 82 -7.00 14.27 4.63
C TYR A 82 -5.72 14.92 4.08
N TRP A 83 -5.39 14.76 2.79
CA TRP A 83 -4.13 15.21 2.16
C TRP A 83 -3.74 16.65 2.48
N ASN A 84 -4.72 17.57 2.49
CA ASN A 84 -4.47 19.00 2.75
C ASN A 84 -4.23 19.34 4.23
N ASN A 85 -4.31 18.36 5.13
CA ASN A 85 -4.05 18.53 6.57
C ASN A 85 -3.05 17.47 7.04
N ARG A 86 -1.80 17.89 7.26
CA ARG A 86 -0.70 17.02 7.68
C ARG A 86 -1.03 16.18 8.91
N ASN A 87 -1.60 16.79 9.96
CA ASN A 87 -1.86 16.09 11.21
C ASN A 87 -2.96 15.03 11.03
N GLN A 88 -4.00 15.34 10.25
CA GLN A 88 -5.04 14.36 9.92
C GLN A 88 -4.54 13.26 8.98
N TYR A 89 -3.69 13.59 8.01
CA TYR A 89 -3.14 12.63 7.05
C TYR A 89 -2.16 11.64 7.70
N ILE A 90 -1.28 12.12 8.58
CA ILE A 90 -0.42 11.24 9.38
C ILE A 90 -1.26 10.52 10.46
N GLY A 91 -2.40 11.09 10.88
CA GLY A 91 -3.24 10.51 11.91
C GLY A 91 -2.68 10.72 13.32
N ILE A 92 -2.07 11.89 13.58
CA ILE A 92 -1.50 12.21 14.89
C ILE A 92 -2.62 12.55 15.88
N ASP A 93 -2.72 11.80 16.98
CA ASP A 93 -3.67 12.06 18.07
C ASP A 93 -3.14 13.13 19.06
N VAL A 94 -3.95 13.46 20.08
CA VAL A 94 -3.60 14.45 21.12
C VAL A 94 -2.38 14.06 21.96
N ASN A 95 -2.04 12.78 21.98
CA ASN A 95 -0.90 12.22 22.72
C ASN A 95 0.34 12.04 21.82
N GLY A 96 0.24 12.39 20.53
CA GLY A 96 1.31 12.20 19.55
C GLY A 96 1.37 10.79 18.94
N ASN A 97 0.40 9.91 19.24
CA ASN A 97 0.35 8.59 18.60
C ASN A 97 -0.10 8.72 17.15
N ILE A 98 0.36 7.79 16.33
CA ILE A 98 0.08 7.75 14.90
C ILE A 98 -0.98 6.68 14.62
N ASP A 99 -2.10 7.09 14.04
CA ASP A 99 -3.25 6.23 13.74
C ASP A 99 -3.79 6.50 12.32
N PHE A 100 -3.15 5.83 11.35
CA PHE A 100 -3.56 5.79 9.96
C PHE A 100 -3.87 4.34 9.50
N PRO A 101 -4.66 4.15 8.43
CA PRO A 101 -5.02 2.82 7.99
C PRO A 101 -3.85 2.01 7.42
N GLY A 102 -3.84 0.70 7.59
CA GLY A 102 -2.74 -0.13 7.11
C GLY A 102 -3.12 -1.58 6.81
N VAL A 103 -2.11 -2.38 6.48
CA VAL A 103 -2.27 -3.83 6.31
C VAL A 103 -1.96 -4.52 7.64
N SER A 104 -2.89 -5.35 8.13
CA SER A 104 -2.66 -6.09 9.38
C SER A 104 -1.69 -7.25 9.16
N THR A 105 -1.03 -7.74 10.24
CA THR A 105 -0.16 -8.92 10.15
C THR A 105 -0.83 -10.13 9.49
N ALA A 106 -2.10 -10.39 9.84
CA ALA A 106 -2.87 -11.47 9.22
C ALA A 106 -3.18 -11.20 7.73
N GLY A 107 -3.34 -9.93 7.34
CA GLY A 107 -3.49 -9.52 5.95
C GLY A 107 -2.21 -9.66 5.12
N ARG A 108 -1.03 -9.53 5.75
CA ARG A 108 0.28 -9.73 5.09
C ARG A 108 0.51 -11.19 4.70
N ASN A 109 0.16 -12.13 5.58
CA ASN A 109 0.62 -13.52 5.44
C ASN A 109 -0.15 -14.38 4.43
N LEU A 110 -1.28 -13.90 3.88
CA LEU A 110 -2.16 -14.77 3.10
C LEU A 110 -1.88 -14.84 1.61
N ASP A 111 -1.14 -13.90 1.02
CA ASP A 111 -0.96 -13.86 -0.44
C ASP A 111 0.28 -13.06 -0.90
N CYS A 112 1.33 -12.90 -0.08
CA CYS A 112 2.58 -12.28 -0.53
C CYS A 112 3.19 -12.93 -1.79
N GLN A 113 2.84 -14.18 -2.09
CA GLN A 113 3.28 -14.88 -3.29
C GLN A 113 2.55 -14.45 -4.58
N PHE A 114 1.37 -13.84 -4.48
CA PHE A 114 0.55 -13.49 -5.65
C PHE A 114 0.59 -12.00 -6.00
N TRP A 115 0.89 -11.12 -5.04
CA TRP A 115 0.99 -9.69 -5.28
C TRP A 115 2.43 -9.25 -5.17
N GLU A 116 2.95 -8.71 -6.26
CA GLU A 116 4.31 -8.20 -6.28
C GLU A 116 4.39 -6.79 -5.68
N HIS A 117 3.25 -6.11 -5.49
CA HIS A 117 3.18 -4.71 -5.09
C HIS A 117 1.89 -4.38 -4.32
N CYS A 118 2.03 -3.65 -3.20
CA CYS A 118 0.92 -3.09 -2.40
C CYS A 118 0.95 -1.56 -2.49
N GLY A 119 -0.18 -0.95 -2.85
CA GLY A 119 -0.35 0.50 -2.84
C GLY A 119 -1.38 0.92 -1.79
N SER A 120 -0.97 1.79 -0.86
CA SER A 120 -1.87 2.43 0.11
C SER A 120 -1.69 3.94 0.11
N TRP A 121 -2.82 4.65 0.19
CA TRP A 121 -2.87 6.11 0.32
C TRP A 121 -2.62 6.60 1.75
N SER A 122 -2.06 5.73 2.60
CA SER A 122 -1.74 6.01 4.01
C SER A 122 -0.23 5.92 4.32
N GLY A 123 0.61 5.81 3.29
CA GLY A 123 2.06 6.05 3.42
C GLY A 123 2.94 4.86 3.78
N CYS A 124 2.40 3.65 4.00
CA CYS A 124 3.24 2.46 4.13
C CYS A 124 2.48 1.18 3.76
N CYS A 125 3.06 0.38 2.86
CA CYS A 125 2.57 -0.94 2.47
C CYS A 125 3.69 -1.95 2.75
N GLN A 126 3.61 -2.67 3.85
CA GLN A 126 4.56 -3.75 4.14
C GLN A 126 3.90 -5.09 3.88
N CYS A 127 4.41 -5.82 2.90
CA CYS A 127 4.27 -7.27 2.82
C CYS A 127 5.45 -7.87 3.58
N GLY A 128 5.20 -8.81 4.50
CA GLY A 128 6.24 -9.38 5.34
C GLY A 128 7.30 -10.11 4.52
N SER A 129 8.56 -9.96 4.93
CA SER A 129 9.72 -10.76 4.52
C SER A 129 9.57 -12.22 4.92
#